data_AF-A0A3L6SX49-F1
#
_entry.id   AF-A0A3L6SX49-F1
#
_cell.length_a   1.000
_cell.length_b   1.000
_cell.length_c   1.000
_cell.angle_alpha   90.00
_cell.angle_beta   90.00
_cell.angle_gamma   90.00
#
_symmetry.space_group_name_H-M   'P 1'
#
loop_
_entity.id
_entity.type
_entity.pdbx_description
1 polymer ?
#
loop_
_entity_poly.entity_id
_entity_poly.type
_entity_poly.pdbx_seq_one_letter_code
_entity_poly.pdbx_strand_id
1 'polypeptide(L)'
;MASTTQARFPCLAMVRYAMAAAVTLLAIAVIALVINAVLRSEDVRLSVNNGFIGADAGERRHQPAATQVTLKKAKATKLHVILIAKNPGGRTKIDCNDTTVSLFDLQPPYGLIGELELGNFTVPPQTAITLQKPLKDANASYIWDNYPGEVRFSVMVQVNANVTSFPLGKKTQTVAQSYTCQPVTVGLMDNEWIYASDQVDCRAHADDRMHGASS
;
A
#
# COMPACT_ATOMS: atom_id res chain seq x y z
N MET A 1 -75.29 -19.76 -32.21
CA MET A 1 -74.25 -19.94 -31.18
C MET A 1 -72.92 -20.14 -31.89
N ALA A 2 -72.08 -19.10 -31.95
CA ALA A 2 -70.75 -19.20 -32.54
C ALA A 2 -69.78 -19.67 -31.45
N SER A 3 -69.22 -20.87 -31.64
CA SER A 3 -68.15 -21.40 -30.77
C SER A 3 -66.82 -20.89 -31.31
N THR A 4 -66.24 -19.90 -30.63
CA THR A 4 -64.91 -19.38 -30.94
C THR A 4 -63.87 -20.35 -30.39
N THR A 5 -63.30 -21.17 -31.27
CA THR A 5 -62.23 -22.11 -30.90
C THR A 5 -60.92 -21.34 -30.76
N GLN A 6 -60.51 -21.08 -29.52
CA GLN A 6 -59.24 -20.42 -29.18
C GLN A 6 -58.07 -21.39 -29.44
N ALA A 7 -57.42 -21.26 -30.61
CA ALA A 7 -56.18 -21.96 -30.91
C ALA A 7 -55.07 -21.48 -29.96
N ARG A 8 -54.74 -22.28 -28.95
CA ARG A 8 -53.53 -22.08 -28.13
C ARG A 8 -52.34 -22.48 -29.00
N PHE A 9 -51.49 -21.52 -29.37
CA PHE A 9 -50.24 -21.74 -30.10
C PHE A 9 -49.10 -22.02 -29.11
N PRO A 10 -48.76 -23.29 -28.81
CA PRO A 10 -47.73 -23.64 -27.81
C PRO A 10 -46.33 -23.13 -28.17
N CYS A 11 -46.01 -23.00 -29.47
CA CYS A 11 -44.73 -22.42 -29.90
C CYS A 11 -44.56 -20.95 -29.49
N LEU A 12 -45.62 -20.14 -29.61
CA LEU A 12 -45.56 -18.73 -29.20
C LEU A 12 -45.37 -18.61 -27.68
N ALA A 13 -45.99 -19.51 -26.91
CA ALA A 13 -45.81 -19.57 -25.46
C ALA A 13 -44.37 -19.95 -25.10
N MET A 14 -43.79 -20.97 -25.73
CA MET A 14 -42.39 -21.36 -25.51
C MET A 14 -41.40 -20.25 -25.83
N VAL A 15 -41.60 -19.54 -26.95
CA VAL A 15 -40.74 -18.39 -27.32
C VAL A 15 -40.83 -17.26 -26.29
N ARG A 16 -42.04 -16.96 -25.79
CA ARG A 16 -42.22 -15.94 -24.74
C ARG A 16 -41.55 -16.35 -23.43
N TYR A 17 -41.64 -17.62 -23.03
CA TYR A 17 -40.94 -18.13 -21.84
C TYR A 17 -39.42 -18.11 -21.99
N ALA A 18 -38.90 -18.50 -23.16
CA ALA A 18 -37.46 -18.47 -23.44
C ALA A 18 -36.91 -17.04 -23.41
N MET A 19 -37.62 -16.09 -24.04
CA MET A 19 -37.25 -14.66 -23.98
C MET A 19 -37.33 -14.13 -22.55
N ALA A 20 -38.37 -14.45 -21.80
CA ALA A 20 -38.48 -14.04 -20.40
C ALA A 20 -37.33 -14.60 -19.55
N ALA A 21 -36.95 -15.86 -19.74
CA ALA A 21 -35.84 -16.49 -19.04
C ALA A 21 -34.51 -15.81 -19.39
N ALA A 22 -34.25 -15.55 -20.68
CA ALA A 22 -33.04 -14.86 -21.13
C ALA A 22 -32.93 -13.44 -20.56
N VAL A 23 -34.03 -12.67 -20.57
CA VAL A 23 -34.06 -11.32 -19.99
C VAL A 23 -33.83 -11.37 -18.48
N THR A 24 -34.41 -12.35 -17.79
CA THR A 24 -34.22 -12.53 -16.34
C THR A 24 -32.76 -12.84 -16.02
N LEU A 25 -32.13 -13.76 -16.76
CA LEU A 25 -30.71 -14.09 -16.59
C LEU A 25 -29.79 -12.90 -16.86
N LEU A 26 -30.08 -12.12 -17.91
CA LEU A 26 -29.34 -10.90 -18.22
C LEU A 26 -29.48 -9.87 -17.09
N ALA A 27 -30.69 -9.67 -16.57
CA ALA A 27 -30.94 -8.77 -15.46
C ALA A 27 -30.18 -9.19 -14.20
N ILE A 28 -30.19 -10.48 -13.86
CA ILE A 28 -29.41 -11.03 -12.73
C ILE A 28 -27.91 -10.81 -12.94
N ALA A 29 -27.40 -11.07 -14.14
CA ALA A 29 -25.99 -10.88 -14.46
C ALA A 29 -25.56 -9.41 -14.33
N VAL A 30 -26.39 -8.47 -14.81
CA VAL A 30 -26.15 -7.02 -14.68
C VAL A 30 -26.17 -6.61 -13.21
N ILE A 31 -27.14 -7.08 -12.43
CA ILE A 31 -27.22 -6.78 -10.99
C ILE A 31 -25.97 -7.32 -10.28
N ALA A 32 -25.55 -8.55 -10.57
CA ALA A 32 -24.35 -9.15 -9.99
C ALA A 32 -23.09 -8.36 -10.37
N LEU A 33 -22.97 -7.92 -11.63
CA LEU A 33 -21.88 -7.06 -12.09
C LEU A 33 -21.86 -5.72 -11.37
N VAL A 34 -23.02 -5.07 -11.21
CA VAL A 34 -23.13 -3.79 -10.50
C VAL A 34 -22.78 -3.97 -9.03
N ILE A 35 -23.29 -5.02 -8.38
CA ILE A 35 -22.95 -5.33 -6.99
C ILE A 35 -21.44 -5.56 -6.87
N ASN A 36 -20.84 -6.39 -7.72
CA ASN A 36 -19.40 -6.64 -7.69
C ASN A 36 -18.61 -5.35 -7.95
N ALA A 37 -19.02 -4.51 -8.90
CA ALA A 37 -18.34 -3.24 -9.16
C ALA A 37 -18.50 -2.23 -8.00
N VAL A 38 -19.65 -2.22 -7.33
CA VAL A 38 -19.93 -1.33 -6.19
C VAL A 38 -19.24 -1.83 -4.91
N LEU A 39 -19.16 -3.14 -4.72
CA LEU A 39 -18.55 -3.79 -3.56
C LEU A 39 -17.06 -4.07 -3.73
N ARG A 40 -16.51 -3.95 -4.94
CA ARG A 40 -15.06 -4.02 -5.18
C ARG A 40 -14.44 -2.79 -4.55
N SER A 41 -13.91 -2.98 -3.34
CA SER A 41 -13.04 -1.99 -2.73
C SER A 41 -11.81 -1.82 -3.63
N GLU A 42 -11.50 -0.58 -3.98
CA GLU A 42 -10.17 -0.29 -4.50
C GLU A 42 -9.18 -0.44 -3.34
N ASP A 43 -8.01 -1.01 -3.63
CA ASP A 43 -6.94 -1.14 -2.64
C ASP A 43 -6.34 0.23 -2.30
N VAL A 44 -5.86 0.37 -1.06
CA VAL A 44 -5.09 1.56 -0.68
C VAL A 44 -3.78 1.56 -1.46
N ARG A 45 -3.44 2.71 -2.04
CA ARG A 45 -2.15 2.89 -2.72
C ARG A 45 -1.18 3.53 -1.73
N LEU A 46 -0.03 2.90 -1.54
CA LEU A 46 1.03 3.43 -0.71
C LEU A 46 2.18 3.92 -1.57
N SER A 47 2.93 4.88 -1.04
CA SER A 47 4.08 5.46 -1.71
C SER A 47 4.98 6.18 -0.71
N VAL A 48 6.29 6.25 -1.00
CA VAL A 48 7.25 7.01 -0.19
C VAL A 48 7.37 8.42 -0.77
N ASN A 49 7.22 9.43 0.10
CA ASN A 49 7.32 10.83 -0.30
C ASN A 49 8.69 11.11 -0.92
N ASN A 50 8.69 11.67 -2.13
CA ASN A 50 9.90 12.00 -2.89
C ASN A 50 10.92 10.85 -3.04
N GLY A 51 10.49 9.60 -2.83
CA GLY A 51 11.39 8.45 -2.79
C GLY A 51 12.53 8.56 -1.76
N PHE A 52 12.35 9.35 -0.69
CA PHE A 52 13.43 9.72 0.20
C PHE A 52 13.12 9.43 1.68
N ILE A 53 14.13 8.95 2.40
CA ILE A 53 14.12 8.77 3.86
C ILE A 53 15.26 9.59 4.43
N GLY A 54 14.90 10.58 5.24
CA GLY A 54 15.84 11.54 5.81
C GLY A 54 16.51 11.01 7.07
N ALA A 55 17.84 11.03 7.12
CA ALA A 55 18.61 10.79 8.33
C ALA A 55 18.91 12.11 9.04
N ASP A 56 18.71 12.15 10.35
CA ASP A 56 19.17 13.27 11.17
C ASP A 56 20.69 13.36 11.07
N ALA A 57 21.21 14.53 10.72
CA ALA A 57 22.63 14.81 10.85
C ALA A 57 22.97 14.80 12.35
N GLY A 58 23.62 13.72 12.83
CA GLY A 58 24.23 13.72 14.15
C GLY A 58 25.11 14.95 14.34
N GLU A 59 25.14 15.51 15.55
CA GLU A 59 25.72 16.81 15.93
C GLU A 59 26.93 17.22 15.09
N ARG A 60 26.68 17.92 13.97
CA ARG A 60 27.70 18.63 13.21
C ARG A 60 28.07 19.85 14.03
N ARG A 61 28.96 19.68 15.01
CA ARG A 61 29.66 20.82 15.59
C ARG A 61 30.32 21.57 14.44
N HIS A 62 30.02 22.86 14.33
CA HIS A 62 30.75 23.82 13.50
C HIS A 62 32.25 23.52 13.64
N GLN A 63 32.89 23.00 12.59
CA GLN A 63 34.32 22.72 12.62
C GLN A 63 34.98 23.44 11.43
N PRO A 64 36.09 24.19 11.65
CA PRO A 64 36.71 25.01 10.62
C PRO A 64 37.35 24.16 9.51
N ALA A 65 37.39 24.73 8.31
CA ALA A 65 37.97 24.13 7.12
C ALA A 65 39.50 23.95 7.23
N ALA A 66 39.98 22.85 7.82
CA ALA A 66 41.38 22.37 7.66
C ALA A 66 41.68 20.97 8.25
N THR A 67 40.79 20.35 9.03
CA THR A 67 41.13 19.10 9.74
C THR A 67 40.66 17.84 9.01
N GLN A 68 41.53 16.85 8.88
CA GLN A 68 41.19 15.49 8.46
C GLN A 68 39.95 15.00 9.24
N VAL A 69 38.85 14.76 8.52
CA VAL A 69 37.59 14.32 9.13
C VAL A 69 37.71 12.84 9.45
N THR A 70 37.99 12.51 10.71
CA THR A 70 37.86 11.13 11.18
C THR A 70 36.39 10.84 11.39
N LEU A 71 35.78 10.10 10.47
CA LEU A 71 34.41 9.62 10.62
C LEU A 71 34.36 8.65 11.81
N LYS A 72 33.34 8.81 12.66
CA LYS A 72 33.08 7.91 13.78
C LYS A 72 31.69 7.30 13.61
N LYS A 73 31.59 6.02 13.93
CA LYS A 73 30.33 5.30 13.98
C LYS A 73 29.35 6.00 14.94
N ALA A 74 28.17 6.32 14.43
CA ALA A 74 27.11 6.91 15.25
C ALA A 74 26.56 5.88 16.24
N LYS A 75 26.22 6.33 17.46
CA LYS A 75 25.60 5.48 18.49
C LYS A 75 24.15 5.14 18.15
N ALA A 76 23.45 6.07 17.53
CA ALA A 76 22.08 5.91 17.05
C ALA A 76 21.90 6.75 15.79
N THR A 77 21.13 6.22 14.83
CA THR A 77 20.73 6.94 13.61
C THR A 77 19.23 7.04 13.62
N LYS A 78 18.71 8.27 13.60
CA LYS A 78 17.26 8.52 13.45
C LYS A 78 16.95 8.70 11.98
N LEU A 79 15.99 7.94 11.48
CA LEU A 79 15.49 8.06 10.11
C LEU A 79 14.05 8.54 10.13
N HIS A 80 13.68 9.47 9.25
CA HIS A 80 12.33 9.98 9.09
C HIS A 80 11.69 9.33 7.88
N VAL A 81 10.69 8.50 8.13
CA VAL A 81 9.90 7.86 7.08
C VAL A 81 8.63 8.68 6.86
N ILE A 82 8.40 9.06 5.61
CA ILE A 82 7.19 9.78 5.17
C ILE A 82 6.49 8.92 4.12
N LEU A 83 5.35 8.35 4.49
CA LEU A 83 4.51 7.53 3.62
C LEU A 83 3.24 8.29 3.25
N ILE A 84 2.85 8.20 1.99
CA ILE A 84 1.59 8.75 1.49
C ILE A 84 0.66 7.57 1.21
N ALA A 85 -0.45 7.54 1.94
CA ALA A 85 -1.52 6.57 1.74
C ALA A 85 -2.67 7.24 0.98
N LYS A 86 -2.99 6.72 -0.20
CA LYS A 86 -4.02 7.23 -1.10
C LYS A 86 -5.14 6.23 -1.25
N ASN A 87 -6.36 6.70 -1.06
CA ASN A 87 -7.56 5.96 -1.37
C ASN A 87 -8.16 6.51 -2.68
N PRO A 88 -7.92 5.85 -3.82
CA PRO A 88 -8.50 6.29 -5.09
C PRO A 88 -10.04 6.12 -5.12
N GLY A 89 -10.58 5.23 -4.29
CA GLY A 89 -12.00 4.91 -4.25
C GLY A 89 -12.82 6.04 -3.65
N GLY A 90 -13.86 6.49 -4.34
CA GLY A 90 -14.73 7.60 -3.90
C GLY A 90 -15.88 7.22 -2.97
N ARG A 91 -16.04 5.93 -2.65
CA ARG A 91 -17.27 5.42 -2.01
C ARG A 91 -17.06 4.77 -0.65
N THR A 92 -15.82 4.48 -0.29
CA THR A 92 -15.50 3.76 0.93
C THR A 92 -14.24 4.31 1.56
N LYS A 93 -14.23 4.35 2.90
CA LYS A 93 -13.01 4.57 3.66
C LYS A 93 -12.24 3.26 3.78
N ILE A 94 -10.93 3.36 3.95
CA ILE A 94 -10.06 2.22 4.20
C ILE A 94 -9.40 2.41 5.55
N ASP A 95 -9.63 1.48 6.47
CA ASP A 95 -8.93 1.43 7.76
C ASP A 95 -7.73 0.48 7.62
N CYS A 96 -6.55 0.95 8.00
CA CYS A 96 -5.31 0.18 8.05
C CYS A 96 -4.90 0.05 9.52
N ASN A 97 -4.85 -1.18 10.02
CA ASN A 97 -4.49 -1.49 11.40
C ASN A 97 -3.19 -2.28 11.44
N ASP A 98 -2.54 -2.28 12.61
CA ASP A 98 -1.32 -3.06 12.87
C ASP A 98 -0.24 -2.80 11.82
N THR A 99 -0.13 -1.55 11.36
CA THR A 99 0.74 -1.21 10.23
C THR A 99 2.18 -1.12 10.68
N THR A 100 3.05 -1.94 10.09
CA THR A 100 4.50 -1.91 10.30
C THR A 100 5.23 -1.50 9.03
N VAL A 101 6.36 -0.83 9.20
CA VAL A 101 7.25 -0.40 8.11
C VAL A 101 8.64 -0.92 8.42
N SER A 102 9.19 -1.72 7.51
CA SER A 102 10.52 -2.30 7.59
C SER A 102 11.39 -1.74 6.46
N LEU A 103 12.63 -1.38 6.78
CA LEU A 103 13.64 -0.93 5.83
C LEU A 103 14.67 -2.03 5.65
N PHE A 104 14.78 -2.54 4.44
CA PHE A 104 15.77 -3.54 4.07
C PHE A 104 16.78 -2.96 3.12
N ASP A 105 18.03 -3.39 3.26
CA ASP A 105 19.04 -3.11 2.27
C ASP A 105 18.67 -3.73 0.91
N LEU A 106 18.95 -3.02 -0.18
CA LEU A 106 18.79 -3.53 -1.55
C LEU A 106 20.02 -4.30 -2.04
N GLN A 107 21.14 -4.22 -1.32
CA GLN A 107 22.36 -4.94 -1.66
C GLN A 107 22.58 -6.10 -0.68
N PRO A 108 23.20 -7.21 -1.12
CA PRO A 108 23.64 -8.27 -0.22
C PRO A 108 24.49 -7.67 0.92
N PRO A 109 24.22 -8.02 2.19
CA PRO A 109 23.46 -9.20 2.64
C PRO A 109 21.94 -9.00 2.83
N TYR A 110 21.34 -7.93 2.29
CA TYR A 110 19.90 -7.62 2.41
C TYR A 110 19.43 -7.46 3.86
N GLY A 111 20.29 -6.88 4.71
CA GLY A 111 20.02 -6.77 6.14
C GLY A 111 18.87 -5.84 6.47
N LEU A 112 18.17 -6.14 7.57
CA LEU A 112 17.18 -5.25 8.17
C LEU A 112 17.90 -4.05 8.78
N ILE A 113 17.58 -2.87 8.26
CA ILE A 113 18.10 -1.58 8.73
C ILE A 113 17.28 -1.09 9.91
N GLY A 114 15.97 -1.32 9.90
CA GLY A 114 15.13 -1.07 11.06
C GLY A 114 13.66 -1.22 10.75
N GLU A 115 12.87 -1.22 11.80
CA GLU A 115 11.43 -1.41 11.77
C GLU A 115 10.75 -0.39 12.68
N LEU A 116 9.60 0.12 12.23
CA LEU A 116 8.73 0.97 13.04
C LEU A 116 7.26 0.58 12.85
N GLU A 117 6.48 0.67 13.92
CA GLU A 117 5.03 0.60 13.85
C GLU A 117 4.47 1.97 13.52
N LEU A 118 3.60 2.12 12.51
CA LEU A 118 2.93 3.39 12.21
C LEU A 118 1.72 3.63 13.12
N GLY A 119 1.08 2.55 13.60
CA GLY A 119 -0.20 2.60 14.29
C GLY A 119 -1.38 2.55 13.32
N ASN A 120 -2.60 2.68 13.87
CA ASN A 120 -3.82 2.56 13.10
C ASN A 120 -4.17 3.89 12.43
N PHE A 121 -4.60 3.86 11.18
CA PHE A 121 -5.04 5.03 10.45
C PHE A 121 -6.20 4.71 9.50
N THR A 122 -6.92 5.77 9.11
CA THR A 122 -8.03 5.69 8.17
C THR A 122 -7.76 6.62 7.00
N VAL A 123 -7.94 6.12 5.78
CA VAL A 123 -7.87 6.92 4.55
C VAL A 123 -9.30 7.16 4.02
N PRO A 124 -9.84 8.39 4.13
CA PRO A 124 -11.17 8.71 3.59
C PRO A 124 -11.27 8.48 2.07
N PRO A 125 -12.49 8.35 1.52
CA PRO A 125 -12.67 8.17 0.08
C PRO A 125 -12.08 9.33 -0.73
N GLN A 126 -11.43 9.04 -1.87
CA GLN A 126 -10.85 10.03 -2.78
C GLN A 126 -9.84 10.99 -2.14
N THR A 127 -9.16 10.55 -1.07
CA THR A 127 -8.16 11.36 -0.38
C THR A 127 -6.78 10.71 -0.35
N ALA A 128 -5.79 11.52 -0.02
CA ALA A 128 -4.47 11.06 0.39
C ALA A 128 -4.18 11.63 1.77
N ILE A 129 -3.53 10.84 2.61
CA ILE A 129 -3.01 11.26 3.90
C ILE A 129 -1.50 11.03 3.94
N THR A 130 -0.79 11.90 4.65
CA THR A 130 0.65 11.77 4.87
C THR A 130 0.88 11.25 6.28
N LEU A 131 1.63 10.16 6.38
CA LEU A 131 2.04 9.50 7.61
C LEU A 131 3.54 9.74 7.78
N GLN A 132 3.92 10.44 8.83
CA GLN A 132 5.32 10.71 9.14
C GLN A 132 5.66 10.14 10.51
N LYS A 133 6.70 9.30 10.59
CA LYS A 133 7.16 8.75 11.86
C LYS A 133 8.68 8.54 11.87
N PRO A 134 9.36 8.93 12.97
CA PRO A 134 10.79 8.69 13.11
C PRO A 134 11.06 7.24 13.54
N LEU A 135 11.93 6.55 12.79
CA LEU A 135 12.61 5.33 13.19
C LEU A 135 13.78 5.73 14.11
N LYS A 136 13.66 5.44 15.40
CA LYS A 136 14.63 5.90 16.42
C LYS A 136 15.88 5.02 16.51
N ASP A 137 15.72 3.73 16.19
CA ASP A 137 16.73 2.69 16.43
C ASP A 137 17.13 2.01 15.11
N ALA A 138 17.47 2.81 14.09
CA ALA A 138 18.07 2.24 12.88
C ALA A 138 19.42 1.60 13.23
N ASN A 139 19.72 0.49 12.57
CA ASN A 139 20.91 -0.32 12.79
C ASN A 139 22.16 0.42 12.29
N ALA A 140 22.65 1.34 13.11
CA ALA A 140 23.83 2.16 12.82
C ALA A 140 25.09 1.31 12.61
N SER A 141 25.15 0.11 13.21
CA SER A 141 26.21 -0.85 12.94
C SER A 141 26.18 -1.36 11.53
N TYR A 142 25.03 -1.88 11.10
CA TYR A 142 24.86 -2.35 9.75
C TYR A 142 25.16 -1.26 8.72
N ILE A 143 24.63 -0.05 8.92
CA ILE A 143 24.88 1.07 7.99
C ILE A 143 26.39 1.41 7.95
N TRP A 144 27.04 1.50 9.10
CA TRP A 144 28.47 1.82 9.17
C TRP A 144 29.34 0.78 8.46
N ASP A 145 29.03 -0.51 8.65
CA ASP A 145 29.85 -1.61 8.14
C ASP A 145 29.66 -1.81 6.62
N ASN A 146 28.49 -1.49 6.07
CA ASN A 146 28.17 -1.67 4.64
C ASN A 146 28.26 -0.39 3.79
N TYR A 147 28.10 0.78 4.41
CA TYR A 147 28.09 2.09 3.74
C TYR A 147 29.06 3.09 4.38
N PRO A 148 30.36 2.73 4.57
CA PRO A 148 31.31 3.58 5.29
C PRO A 148 31.60 4.86 4.52
N GLY A 149 31.19 6.01 5.08
CA GLY A 149 31.43 7.33 4.50
C GLY A 149 30.53 7.69 3.32
N GLU A 150 29.63 6.79 2.93
CA GLU A 150 28.61 7.08 1.92
C GLU A 150 27.60 8.09 2.47
N VAL A 151 27.26 9.08 1.64
CA VAL A 151 26.30 10.13 2.01
C VAL A 151 24.85 9.74 1.71
N ARG A 152 24.66 8.65 0.96
CA ARG A 152 23.37 8.08 0.59
C ARG A 152 23.49 6.61 0.20
N PHE A 153 22.40 5.88 0.32
CA PHE A 153 22.27 4.50 -0.17
C PHE A 153 20.81 4.19 -0.49
N SER A 154 20.55 3.07 -1.17
CA SER A 154 19.19 2.68 -1.57
C SER A 154 18.66 1.53 -0.72
N VAL A 155 17.38 1.60 -0.36
CA VAL A 155 16.68 0.61 0.46
C VAL A 155 15.37 0.17 -0.20
N MET A 156 14.89 -0.98 0.22
CA MET A 156 13.53 -1.45 0.01
C MET A 156 12.72 -1.10 1.25
N VAL A 157 11.58 -0.42 1.05
CA VAL A 157 10.60 -0.18 2.11
C VAL A 157 9.49 -1.20 1.97
N GLN A 158 9.31 -2.03 3.00
CA GLN A 158 8.18 -2.95 3.09
C GLN A 158 7.18 -2.43 4.11
N VAL A 159 5.91 -2.33 3.72
CA VAL A 159 4.81 -1.93 4.60
C VAL A 159 3.84 -3.10 4.72
N ASN A 160 3.60 -3.57 5.93
CA ASN A 160 2.62 -4.62 6.22
C ASN A 160 1.46 -4.01 6.99
N ALA A 161 0.22 -4.31 6.61
CA ALA A 161 -0.97 -3.78 7.28
C ALA A 161 -2.15 -4.74 7.21
N ASN A 162 -3.04 -4.64 8.20
CA ASN A 162 -4.37 -5.24 8.16
C ASN A 162 -5.37 -4.24 7.58
N VAL A 163 -5.79 -4.46 6.34
CA VAL A 163 -6.62 -3.53 5.56
C VAL A 163 -8.08 -3.94 5.64
N THR A 164 -8.96 -2.99 5.96
CA THR A 164 -10.42 -3.18 6.02
C THR A 164 -11.12 -2.06 5.26
N SER A 165 -12.05 -2.40 4.38
CA SER A 165 -12.90 -1.42 3.70
C SER A 165 -14.33 -1.44 4.22
N PHE A 166 -15.06 -0.36 3.95
CA PHE A 166 -16.41 -0.12 4.46
C PHE A 166 -17.37 0.31 3.33
N PRO A 167 -17.57 -0.50 2.27
CA PRO A 167 -18.49 -0.18 1.20
C PRO A 167 -19.90 0.01 1.79
N LEU A 168 -20.52 1.16 1.47
CA LEU A 168 -21.84 1.52 2.00
C LEU A 168 -21.92 1.49 3.55
N GLY A 169 -20.79 1.75 4.22
CA GLY A 169 -20.69 1.72 5.69
C GLY A 169 -20.64 0.32 6.31
N LYS A 170 -20.66 -0.75 5.51
CA LYS A 170 -20.58 -2.13 6.01
C LYS A 170 -19.13 -2.60 6.00
N LYS A 171 -18.64 -3.06 7.16
CA LYS A 171 -17.30 -3.63 7.31
C LYS A 171 -17.14 -4.88 6.42
N THR A 172 -16.10 -4.94 5.61
CA THR A 172 -15.70 -6.15 4.87
C THR A 172 -14.81 -7.05 5.72
N GLN A 173 -14.43 -8.19 5.16
CA GLN A 173 -13.32 -8.97 5.70
C GLN A 173 -12.05 -8.11 5.74
N THR A 174 -11.34 -8.18 6.87
CA THR A 174 -10.01 -7.61 7.03
C THR A 174 -8.99 -8.53 6.36
N VAL A 175 -8.12 -7.96 5.54
CA VAL A 175 -7.12 -8.70 4.76
C VAL A 175 -5.73 -8.20 5.15
N ALA A 176 -4.83 -9.13 5.45
CA ALA A 176 -3.42 -8.80 5.63
C ALA A 176 -2.79 -8.51 4.26
N GLN A 177 -2.11 -7.38 4.14
CA GLN A 177 -1.54 -6.93 2.87
C GLN A 177 -0.13 -6.42 3.06
N SER A 178 0.74 -6.75 2.11
CA SER A 178 2.14 -6.31 2.09
C SER A 178 2.38 -5.42 0.87
N TYR A 179 3.10 -4.33 1.07
CA TYR A 179 3.46 -3.37 0.04
C TYR A 179 4.96 -3.20 0.00
N THR A 180 5.54 -3.15 -1.20
CA THR A 180 6.98 -2.96 -1.39
C THR A 180 7.25 -1.73 -2.24
N CYS A 181 8.01 -0.77 -1.71
CA CYS A 181 8.43 0.45 -2.38
C CYS A 181 9.95 0.38 -2.59
N GLN A 182 10.39 0.37 -3.85
CA GLN A 182 11.81 0.28 -4.19
C GLN A 182 12.09 0.82 -5.60
N PRO A 183 13.27 1.40 -5.85
CA PRO A 183 14.27 1.79 -4.85
C PRO A 183 13.87 3.07 -4.09
N VAL A 184 14.20 3.15 -2.80
CA VAL A 184 14.02 4.34 -1.97
C VAL A 184 15.39 4.83 -1.50
N THR A 185 15.66 6.12 -1.57
CA THR A 185 16.96 6.69 -1.18
C THR A 185 16.96 7.06 0.29
N VAL A 186 17.95 6.59 1.05
CA VAL A 186 18.27 7.09 2.40
C VAL A 186 19.42 8.07 2.29
N GLY A 187 19.31 9.23 2.94
CA GLY A 187 20.38 10.23 2.95
C GLY A 187 20.15 11.29 4.04
N LEU A 188 21.09 12.22 4.20
CA LEU A 188 20.95 13.31 5.17
C LEU A 188 19.81 14.27 4.80
N MET A 189 18.98 14.67 5.78
CA MET A 189 17.85 15.59 5.55
C MET A 189 18.27 16.91 4.88
N ASP A 190 19.42 17.47 5.24
CA ASP A 190 19.94 18.72 4.64
C ASP A 190 20.15 18.62 3.11
N ASN A 191 20.27 17.39 2.60
CA ASN A 191 20.50 17.10 1.19
C ASN A 191 19.25 16.53 0.49
N GLU A 192 18.07 16.55 1.13
CA GLU A 192 16.84 16.01 0.54
C GLU A 192 16.59 16.62 -0.84
N TRP A 193 16.68 17.94 -0.99
CA TRP A 193 16.47 18.63 -2.27
C TRP A 193 17.43 18.22 -3.40
N ILE A 194 18.57 17.58 -3.07
CA ILE A 194 19.56 17.09 -4.04
C ILE A 194 19.23 15.67 -4.50
N TYR A 195 18.70 14.85 -3.59
CA TYR A 195 18.57 13.40 -3.78
C TYR A 195 17.13 12.89 -3.82
N ALA A 196 16.17 13.72 -3.43
CA ALA A 196 14.75 13.50 -3.63
C ALA A 196 14.48 13.28 -5.11
N SER A 197 13.76 12.21 -5.40
CA SER A 197 13.23 11.93 -6.73
C SER A 197 11.72 12.19 -6.72
N ASP A 198 11.06 11.78 -7.80
CA ASP A 198 9.62 11.60 -7.77
C ASP A 198 9.21 10.60 -6.66
N GLN A 199 7.95 10.72 -6.24
CA GLN A 199 7.30 9.80 -5.32
C GLN A 199 7.46 8.34 -5.79
N VAL A 200 7.87 7.45 -4.88
CA VAL A 200 8.06 6.03 -5.21
C VAL A 200 6.81 5.26 -4.80
N ASP A 201 6.04 4.83 -5.80
CA ASP A 201 4.84 4.02 -5.59
C ASP A 201 5.20 2.61 -5.09
N CYS A 202 4.46 2.14 -4.09
CA CYS A 202 4.61 0.79 -3.56
C CYS A 202 3.73 -0.20 -4.33
N ARG A 203 4.25 -1.40 -4.56
CA ARG A 203 3.51 -2.50 -5.19
C ARG A 203 2.90 -3.38 -4.11
N ALA A 204 1.60 -3.63 -4.20
CA ALA A 204 0.92 -4.57 -3.32
C ALA A 204 1.24 -6.02 -3.73
N HIS A 205 1.52 -6.85 -2.74
CA HIS A 205 1.60 -8.30 -2.86
C HIS A 205 0.37 -8.88 -2.16
N ALA A 206 -0.43 -9.65 -2.89
CA ALA A 206 -1.47 -10.46 -2.29
C ALA A 206 -0.80 -11.61 -1.52
N ASP A 207 -1.14 -11.78 -0.25
CA ASP A 207 -0.70 -12.95 0.52
C ASP A 207 -1.50 -14.17 0.03
N ASP A 208 -0.90 -14.99 -0.84
CA ASP A 208 -1.50 -16.21 -1.43
C ASP A 208 -1.81 -17.33 -0.40
N ARG A 209 -1.72 -17.05 0.90
CA ARG A 209 -1.85 -18.04 1.98
C ARG A 209 -3.28 -18.43 2.37
N MET A 210 -4.30 -18.14 1.57
CA MET A 210 -5.68 -18.61 1.82
C MET A 210 -6.21 -19.66 0.82
N HIS A 211 -5.35 -20.44 0.16
CA HIS A 211 -5.76 -21.65 -0.58
C HIS A 211 -5.18 -22.94 0.01
N GLY A 212 -5.07 -23.01 1.34
CA GLY A 212 -4.76 -24.24 2.08
C GLY A 212 -5.98 -24.75 2.84
N ALA A 213 -7.06 -25.11 2.15
CA ALA A 213 -8.21 -25.79 2.76
C ALA A 213 -8.61 -27.02 1.95
N SER A 214 -8.40 -28.18 2.58
CA SER A 214 -8.98 -29.50 2.32
C SER A 214 -8.58 -30.23 1.03
N SER A 215 -7.73 -31.24 1.20
CA SER A 215 -7.95 -32.57 0.61
C SER A 215 -7.83 -33.60 1.73
#